data_AF-A0A564Y4X2-F1
#
_entry.id   AF-A0A564Y4X2-F1
#
_cell.length_a   1.000
_cell.length_b   1.000
_cell.length_c   1.000
_cell.angle_alpha   90.00
_cell.angle_beta   90.00
_cell.angle_gamma   90.00
#
_symmetry.space_group_name_H-M   'P 1'
#
loop_
_entity.id
_entity.type
_entity.pdbx_description
1 polymer ?
#
loop_
_entity_poly.entity_id
_entity_poly.type
_entity_poly.pdbx_seq_one_letter_code
_entity_poly.pdbx_strand_id
1 'polypeptide(L)'
;MLTVFQCITMEGWTDIMYMTFDAVGDRFSAFYFGPLIVLGSFFMLNLILGVLSGEFAKEKERVEKRRAFLKLRRQQQTEKEFGSYMDWIQHAEEVILAEDTTTAEDRIRIIAARRRAQKERNKKNAKDFQGQEMNYEDSEMFSDTKENVLNQQGFLLKSGKSRFESCWRTEKRFRYAVRRLAKSQLAYWSVIVLVFLNTICVTIEHYGQPVWLTTFL
;
A
#
# COMPACT_ATOMS: atom_id res chain seq x y z
N MET A 1 45.69 28.77 -23.31
CA MET A 1 45.22 27.67 -22.45
C MET A 1 43.71 27.59 -22.40
N LEU A 2 42.98 28.68 -22.11
CA LEU A 2 41.52 28.70 -22.13
C LEU A 2 40.91 28.24 -23.47
N THR A 3 41.41 28.76 -24.59
CA THR A 3 40.94 28.40 -25.94
C THR A 3 41.16 26.93 -26.28
N VAL A 4 42.27 26.34 -25.82
CA VAL A 4 42.57 24.91 -25.98
C VAL A 4 41.60 24.07 -25.16
N PHE A 5 41.32 24.48 -23.92
CA PHE A 5 40.31 23.81 -23.09
C PHE A 5 38.93 23.85 -23.73
N GLN A 6 38.50 25.01 -24.23
CA GLN A 6 37.24 25.19 -24.95
C GLN A 6 37.15 24.32 -26.22
N CYS A 7 38.25 24.17 -26.95
CA CYS A 7 38.29 23.26 -28.10
C CYS A 7 38.15 21.80 -27.69
N ILE A 8 38.81 21.39 -26.60
CA ILE A 8 38.74 20.01 -26.10
C ILE A 8 37.34 19.67 -25.56
N THR A 9 36.61 20.63 -24.99
CA THR A 9 35.22 20.45 -24.55
C THR A 9 34.21 20.42 -25.72
N MET A 10 34.68 20.56 -26.96
CA MET A 10 33.85 20.57 -28.18
C MET A 10 32.82 21.71 -28.22
N GLU A 11 33.06 22.82 -27.50
CA GLU A 11 32.17 23.98 -27.48
C GLU A 11 32.78 25.15 -28.28
N GLY A 12 32.13 25.58 -29.36
CA GLY A 12 32.62 26.71 -30.18
C GLY A 12 33.98 26.48 -30.85
N TRP A 13 34.43 25.22 -30.95
CA TRP A 13 35.73 24.86 -31.52
C TRP A 13 35.80 25.11 -33.03
N THR A 14 34.68 24.99 -33.75
CA THR A 14 34.61 25.27 -35.19
C THR A 14 34.85 26.73 -35.49
N ASP A 15 34.34 27.65 -34.67
CA ASP A 15 34.51 29.10 -34.88
C ASP A 15 35.97 29.49 -34.71
N ILE A 16 36.62 28.95 -33.67
CA ILE A 16 38.06 29.14 -33.44
C ILE A 16 38.88 28.54 -34.59
N MET A 17 38.49 27.36 -35.08
CA MET A 17 39.12 26.73 -36.23
C MET A 17 39.01 27.61 -37.49
N TYR A 18 37.82 28.14 -37.81
CA TYR A 18 37.63 29.01 -38.97
C TYR A 18 38.40 30.33 -38.84
N MET A 19 38.42 30.96 -37.67
CA MET A 19 39.26 32.14 -37.43
C MET A 19 40.75 31.84 -37.65
N THR A 20 41.19 30.62 -37.34
CA THR A 20 42.57 30.19 -37.55
C THR A 20 42.84 29.86 -39.03
N PHE A 21 41.86 29.31 -39.73
CA PHE A 21 41.92 29.04 -41.18
C PHE A 21 42.12 30.36 -41.95
N ASP A 22 41.37 31.40 -41.59
CA ASP A 22 41.45 32.72 -42.22
C ASP A 22 42.78 33.43 -41.92
N ALA A 23 43.39 33.18 -40.75
CA ALA A 23 44.62 33.85 -40.33
C ALA A 23 45.91 33.16 -40.79
N VAL A 24 45.98 31.81 -40.74
CA VAL A 24 47.21 31.02 -40.94
C VAL A 24 47.11 30.07 -42.14
N GLY A 25 45.89 29.84 -42.63
CA GLY A 25 45.60 28.94 -43.74
C GLY A 25 45.03 27.59 -43.31
N ASP A 26 44.24 27.01 -44.21
CA ASP A 26 43.45 25.79 -44.02
C ASP A 26 44.30 24.56 -43.64
N ARG A 27 45.38 24.27 -44.38
CA ARG A 27 46.18 23.03 -44.22
C ARG A 27 46.80 22.90 -42.83
N PHE A 28 47.45 23.95 -42.32
CA PHE A 28 48.13 23.89 -41.02
C PHE A 28 47.12 23.79 -39.86
N SER A 29 46.01 24.49 -39.99
CA SER A 29 44.95 24.49 -39.00
C SER A 29 44.26 23.12 -38.93
N ALA A 30 44.00 22.47 -40.06
CA ALA A 30 43.46 21.11 -40.10
C ALA A 30 44.37 20.08 -39.40
N PHE A 31 45.69 20.14 -39.62
CA PHE A 31 46.66 19.26 -38.96
C PHE A 31 46.80 19.52 -37.46
N TYR A 32 46.49 20.72 -36.98
CA TYR A 32 46.48 21.03 -35.55
C TYR A 32 45.17 20.60 -34.89
N PHE A 33 44.02 21.02 -35.43
CA PHE A 33 42.71 20.79 -34.83
C PHE A 33 42.24 19.33 -34.96
N GLY A 34 42.57 18.63 -36.04
CA GLY A 34 42.21 17.21 -36.23
C GLY A 34 42.63 16.31 -35.06
N PRO A 35 43.93 16.18 -34.75
CA PRO A 35 44.38 15.38 -33.62
C PRO A 35 44.00 15.98 -32.27
N LEU A 36 43.96 17.31 -32.13
CA LEU A 36 43.55 17.97 -30.88
C LEU A 36 42.12 17.58 -30.49
N ILE A 37 41.18 17.63 -31.44
CA ILE A 37 39.78 17.29 -31.18
C ILE A 37 39.65 15.78 -30.95
N VAL A 38 40.20 14.93 -31.83
CA VAL A 38 40.03 13.48 -31.72
C VAL A 38 40.66 12.94 -30.44
N LEU A 39 41.92 13.25 -30.17
CA LEU A 39 42.63 12.72 -29.00
C LEU A 39 42.25 13.45 -27.73
N GLY A 40 42.12 14.78 -27.77
CA GLY A 40 41.80 15.60 -26.62
C GLY A 40 40.40 15.34 -26.09
N SER A 41 39.39 15.32 -26.95
CA SER A 41 37.99 15.09 -26.52
C SER A 41 37.78 13.67 -26.02
N PHE A 42 38.33 12.66 -26.72
CA PHE A 42 38.24 11.26 -26.30
C PHE A 42 38.90 11.05 -24.94
N PHE A 43 40.08 11.63 -24.73
CA PHE A 43 40.77 11.56 -23.45
C PHE A 43 39.98 12.26 -22.33
N MET A 44 39.51 13.50 -22.55
CA MET A 44 38.76 14.23 -21.53
C MET A 44 37.43 13.56 -21.17
N LEU A 45 36.68 13.06 -22.16
CA LEU A 45 35.44 12.33 -21.91
C LEU A 45 35.70 11.05 -21.11
N ASN A 46 36.68 10.26 -21.50
CA ASN A 46 37.01 9.02 -20.79
C ASN A 46 37.58 9.28 -19.39
N LEU A 47 38.32 10.36 -19.19
CA LEU A 47 38.81 10.75 -17.87
C LEU A 47 37.64 11.13 -16.96
N ILE A 48 36.72 11.97 -17.43
CA ILE A 48 35.54 12.37 -16.66
C ILE A 48 34.67 11.15 -16.33
N LEU A 49 34.39 10.29 -17.32
CA LEU A 49 33.63 9.05 -17.11
C LEU A 49 34.35 8.10 -16.16
N GLY A 50 35.67 7.94 -16.27
CA GLY A 50 36.47 7.10 -15.40
C GLY A 50 36.46 7.57 -13.95
N VAL A 51 36.63 8.87 -13.71
CA VAL A 51 36.57 9.46 -12.37
C VAL A 51 35.18 9.35 -11.77
N LEU A 52 34.13 9.73 -12.51
CA LEU A 52 32.75 9.60 -12.04
C LEU A 52 32.37 8.14 -11.77
N SER A 53 32.77 7.22 -12.64
CA SER A 53 32.54 5.80 -12.45
C SER A 53 33.26 5.26 -11.21
N GLY A 54 34.50 5.70 -10.97
CA GLY A 54 35.26 5.33 -9.77
C GLY A 54 34.61 5.85 -8.48
N GLU A 55 34.23 7.12 -8.45
CA GLU A 55 33.55 7.73 -7.31
C GLU A 55 32.18 7.10 -7.05
N PHE A 56 31.40 6.84 -8.09
CA PHE A 56 30.11 6.16 -7.95
C PHE A 56 30.27 4.70 -7.53
N ALA A 57 31.28 3.98 -8.01
CA ALA A 57 31.56 2.63 -7.56
C ALA A 57 31.89 2.61 -6.05
N LYS A 58 32.74 3.53 -5.60
CA LYS A 58 33.11 3.67 -4.18
C LYS A 58 31.93 4.03 -3.30
N GLU A 59 31.08 4.98 -3.73
CA GLU A 59 29.89 5.36 -2.97
C GLU A 59 28.84 4.24 -2.96
N LYS A 60 28.64 3.56 -4.11
CA LYS A 60 27.76 2.39 -4.19
C LYS A 60 28.20 1.28 -3.24
N GLU A 61 29.49 0.94 -3.22
CA GLU A 61 30.05 -0.07 -2.31
C GLU A 61 29.83 0.31 -0.84
N ARG A 62 30.04 1.58 -0.48
CA ARG A 62 29.78 2.10 0.87
C ARG A 62 28.31 1.95 1.25
N VAL A 63 27.39 2.31 0.36
CA VAL A 63 25.94 2.19 0.58
C VAL A 63 25.54 0.72 0.74
N GLU A 64 26.06 -0.18 -0.09
CA GLU A 64 25.79 -1.61 -0.01
C GLU A 64 26.29 -2.22 1.30
N LYS A 65 27.53 -1.91 1.73
CA LYS A 65 28.06 -2.36 3.04
C LYS A 65 27.21 -1.89 4.21
N ARG A 66 26.77 -0.62 4.20
CA ARG A 66 25.88 -0.07 5.24
C ARG A 66 24.53 -0.78 5.26
N ARG A 67 23.94 -1.03 4.08
CA ARG A 67 22.66 -1.75 3.95
C ARG A 67 22.80 -3.19 4.46
N ALA A 68 23.86 -3.89 4.09
CA ALA A 68 24.15 -5.24 4.56
C ALA A 68 24.31 -5.30 6.09
N PHE A 69 25.06 -4.36 6.67
CA PHE A 69 25.25 -4.25 8.12
C PHE A 69 23.91 -4.02 8.85
N LEU A 70 23.10 -3.07 8.39
CA LEU A 70 21.79 -2.79 9.00
C LEU A 70 20.83 -3.98 8.88
N LYS A 71 20.85 -4.69 7.75
CA LYS A 71 20.05 -5.89 7.54
C LYS A 71 20.47 -7.01 8.51
N LEU A 72 21.78 -7.25 8.63
CA LEU A 72 22.31 -8.25 9.57
C LEU A 72 21.95 -7.90 11.02
N ARG A 73 22.09 -6.63 11.42
CA ARG A 73 21.74 -6.18 12.77
C ARG A 73 20.27 -6.38 13.09
N ARG A 74 19.37 -6.11 12.12
CA ARG A 74 17.93 -6.39 12.28
C ARG A 74 17.66 -7.89 12.43
N GLN A 75 18.29 -8.73 11.61
CA GLN A 75 18.14 -10.18 11.71
C GLN A 75 18.61 -10.71 13.07
N GLN A 76 19.79 -10.31 13.54
CA GLN A 76 20.31 -10.71 14.85
C GLN A 76 19.39 -10.27 16.00
N GLN A 77 18.77 -9.09 15.89
CA GLN A 77 17.83 -8.63 16.91
C GLN A 77 16.55 -9.48 16.91
N THR A 78 15.97 -9.75 15.73
CA THR A 78 14.81 -10.63 15.62
C THR A 78 15.10 -12.06 16.10
N GLU A 79 16.29 -12.60 15.83
CA GLU A 79 16.71 -13.92 16.32
C GLU A 79 16.85 -13.96 17.84
N LYS A 80 17.43 -12.91 18.46
CA LYS A 80 17.52 -12.80 19.92
C LYS A 80 16.15 -12.69 20.57
N GLU A 81 15.28 -11.83 20.03
CA GLU A 81 13.90 -11.67 20.50
C GLU A 81 13.14 -12.99 20.39
N PHE A 82 13.28 -13.71 19.27
CA PHE A 82 12.69 -15.04 19.07
C PHE A 82 13.22 -16.08 20.05
N GLY A 83 14.53 -16.14 20.28
CA GLY A 83 15.14 -17.03 21.26
C GLY A 83 14.60 -16.80 22.66
N SER A 84 14.53 -15.54 23.11
CA SER A 84 13.93 -15.19 24.39
C SER A 84 12.45 -15.61 24.47
N TYR A 85 11.65 -15.39 23.43
CA TYR A 85 10.25 -15.86 23.41
C TYR A 85 10.14 -17.38 23.50
N MET A 86 11.05 -18.12 22.84
CA MET A 86 11.10 -19.58 22.90
C MET A 86 11.39 -20.06 24.32
N ASP A 87 12.36 -19.45 25.02
CA ASP A 87 12.70 -19.79 26.40
C ASP A 87 11.50 -19.58 27.33
N TRP A 88 10.77 -18.47 27.18
CA TRP A 88 9.54 -18.21 27.94
C TRP A 88 8.45 -19.26 27.66
N ILE A 89 8.28 -19.68 26.41
CA ILE A 89 7.31 -20.72 26.03
C ILE A 89 7.72 -22.07 26.61
N GLN A 90 8.98 -22.47 26.49
CA GLN A 90 9.49 -23.73 27.01
C GLN A 90 9.35 -23.77 28.54
N HIS A 91 9.67 -22.68 29.23
CA HIS A 91 9.49 -22.61 30.68
C HIS A 91 8.01 -22.74 31.10
N ALA A 92 7.10 -22.11 30.34
CA ALA A 92 5.67 -22.28 30.57
C ALA A 92 5.20 -23.72 30.32
N GLU A 93 5.70 -24.38 29.28
CA GLU A 93 5.43 -25.80 29.00
C GLU A 93 5.96 -26.71 30.10
N GLU A 94 7.19 -26.50 30.57
CA GLU A 94 7.79 -27.23 31.69
C GLU A 94 6.98 -27.08 32.99
N VAL A 95 6.50 -25.86 33.29
CA VAL A 95 5.62 -25.62 34.45
C VAL A 95 4.27 -26.33 34.29
N ILE A 96 3.68 -26.32 33.08
CA ILE A 96 2.42 -27.05 32.81
C ILE A 96 2.63 -28.57 32.88
N LEU A 97 3.77 -29.08 32.42
CA LEU A 97 4.13 -30.51 32.49
C LEU A 97 4.44 -30.94 33.92
N ALA A 98 5.10 -30.08 34.69
CA ALA A 98 5.26 -30.26 36.13
C ALA A 98 3.90 -30.20 36.85
N GLU A 99 3.00 -29.31 36.44
CA GLU A 99 1.61 -29.29 36.89
C GLU A 99 0.82 -30.53 36.39
N ASP A 100 1.19 -31.16 35.27
CA ASP A 100 0.66 -32.46 34.81
C ASP A 100 1.13 -33.66 35.64
N THR A 101 2.11 -33.49 36.54
CA THR A 101 2.32 -34.45 37.65
C THR A 101 1.20 -34.35 38.70
N THR A 102 0.32 -33.33 38.62
CA THR A 102 -1.01 -33.41 39.22
C THR A 102 -1.98 -34.04 38.22
N THR A 103 -2.21 -35.32 38.48
CA THR A 103 -3.19 -36.25 37.94
C THR A 103 -4.35 -35.61 37.15
N ALA A 104 -4.69 -36.19 35.99
CA ALA A 104 -5.84 -35.83 35.15
C ALA A 104 -7.18 -35.65 35.91
N GLU A 105 -7.31 -36.26 37.09
CA GLU A 105 -8.42 -36.04 38.02
C GLU A 105 -8.54 -34.59 38.50
N ASP A 106 -7.43 -33.92 38.78
CA ASP A 106 -7.43 -32.53 39.25
C ASP A 106 -7.71 -31.56 38.11
N ARG A 107 -7.30 -31.86 36.88
CA ARG A 107 -7.70 -31.13 35.66
C ARG A 107 -9.21 -31.18 35.42
N ILE A 108 -9.83 -32.34 35.61
CA ILE A 108 -11.29 -32.52 35.50
C ILE A 108 -12.01 -31.76 36.61
N ARG A 109 -11.49 -31.75 37.83
CA ARG A 109 -12.04 -30.97 38.96
C ARG A 109 -11.98 -29.47 38.72
N ILE A 110 -10.86 -28.95 38.21
CA ILE A 110 -10.69 -27.51 37.92
C ILE A 110 -11.65 -27.08 36.80
N ILE A 111 -11.77 -27.84 35.72
CA ILE A 111 -12.69 -27.56 34.62
C ILE A 111 -14.16 -27.65 35.10
N ALA A 112 -14.51 -28.64 35.91
CA ALA A 112 -15.84 -28.80 36.49
C ALA A 112 -16.20 -27.68 37.47
N ALA A 113 -15.25 -27.26 38.31
CA ALA A 113 -15.40 -26.13 39.23
C ALA A 113 -15.63 -24.82 38.46
N ARG A 114 -14.87 -24.58 37.38
CA ARG A 114 -15.04 -23.39 36.51
C ARG A 114 -16.41 -23.36 35.84
N ARG A 115 -16.92 -24.51 35.38
CA ARG A 115 -18.25 -24.63 34.75
C ARG A 115 -19.39 -24.41 35.76
N ARG A 116 -19.23 -24.86 37.00
CA ARG A 116 -20.18 -24.61 38.11
C ARG A 116 -20.18 -23.14 38.52
N ALA A 117 -19.02 -22.52 38.67
CA ALA A 117 -18.90 -21.10 39.00
C ALA A 117 -19.52 -20.20 37.91
N GLN A 118 -19.38 -20.57 36.63
CA GLN A 118 -20.00 -19.82 35.53
C GLN A 118 -21.53 -19.96 35.49
N LYS A 119 -22.07 -21.13 35.84
CA LYS A 119 -23.53 -21.33 36.01
C LYS A 119 -24.08 -20.54 37.19
N GLU A 120 -23.38 -20.53 38.33
CA GLU A 120 -23.77 -19.74 39.50
C GLU A 120 -23.71 -18.23 39.23
N ARG A 121 -22.69 -17.75 38.50
CA ARG A 121 -22.64 -16.33 38.07
C ARG A 121 -23.79 -15.99 37.12
N ASN A 122 -24.12 -16.85 36.16
CA ASN A 122 -25.28 -16.63 35.29
C ASN A 122 -26.62 -16.69 36.05
N LYS A 123 -26.73 -17.52 37.09
CA LYS A 123 -27.93 -17.63 37.94
C LYS A 123 -28.08 -16.44 38.89
N LYS A 124 -26.98 -15.90 39.41
CA LYS A 124 -26.97 -14.64 40.18
C LYS A 124 -27.32 -13.44 39.30
N ASN A 125 -26.73 -13.35 38.10
CA ASN A 125 -27.10 -12.32 37.12
C ASN A 125 -28.58 -12.43 36.68
N ALA A 126 -29.18 -13.62 36.69
CA ALA A 126 -30.61 -13.81 36.43
C ALA A 126 -31.50 -13.51 37.66
N LYS A 127 -30.99 -13.71 38.88
CA LYS A 127 -31.72 -13.43 40.14
C LYS A 127 -31.71 -11.95 40.52
N ASP A 128 -30.66 -11.19 40.17
CA ASP A 128 -30.62 -9.74 40.40
C ASP A 128 -31.58 -8.95 39.48
N PHE A 129 -32.32 -9.61 38.59
CA PHE A 129 -33.35 -8.98 37.74
C PHE A 129 -34.81 -9.32 38.12
N GLN A 130 -35.07 -10.14 39.15
CA GLN A 130 -36.44 -10.40 39.61
C GLN A 130 -36.52 -10.43 41.14
N GLY A 131 -36.47 -9.24 41.73
CA GLY A 131 -37.02 -8.97 43.05
C GLY A 131 -38.30 -8.15 42.91
N GLN A 132 -39.46 -8.82 42.75
CA GLN A 132 -40.75 -8.37 43.31
C GLN A 132 -41.78 -9.52 43.24
N GLU A 133 -42.32 -9.84 44.40
CA GLU A 133 -43.15 -10.99 44.77
C GLU A 133 -44.65 -10.81 44.45
N MET A 134 -45.41 -11.92 44.41
CA MET A 134 -46.65 -12.19 45.20
C MET A 134 -47.24 -13.57 44.82
N ASN A 135 -47.81 -14.28 45.80
CA ASN A 135 -47.98 -15.75 45.93
C ASN A 135 -49.46 -16.19 46.10
N TYR A 136 -49.73 -17.52 46.09
CA TYR A 136 -50.95 -18.32 46.38
C TYR A 136 -51.84 -18.70 45.16
N GLU A 137 -52.24 -19.95 44.89
CA GLU A 137 -51.98 -21.26 45.52
C GLU A 137 -52.25 -22.42 44.51
N ASP A 138 -51.60 -23.56 44.78
CA ASP A 138 -51.50 -24.88 44.12
C ASP A 138 -52.84 -25.44 43.55
N SER A 139 -52.94 -26.31 42.53
CA SER A 139 -52.01 -27.33 42.06
C SER A 139 -52.55 -27.99 40.78
N GLU A 140 -52.60 -27.32 39.63
CA GLU A 140 -53.38 -27.87 38.51
C GLU A 140 -52.72 -27.70 37.13
N MET A 141 -52.54 -28.87 36.51
CA MET A 141 -51.73 -29.19 35.35
C MET A 141 -52.45 -28.76 34.06
N PHE A 142 -52.10 -27.62 33.48
CA PHE A 142 -52.62 -27.25 32.16
C PHE A 142 -51.61 -26.47 31.32
N SER A 143 -51.11 -27.17 30.30
CA SER A 143 -50.40 -26.62 29.15
C SER A 143 -51.40 -25.88 28.27
N ASP A 144 -51.32 -24.55 28.19
CA ASP A 144 -51.86 -23.90 27.01
C ASP A 144 -51.41 -22.43 26.80
N THR A 145 -51.40 -22.07 25.53
CA THR A 145 -51.61 -20.70 25.02
C THR A 145 -50.48 -19.68 25.23
N LYS A 146 -49.56 -19.61 24.27
CA LYS A 146 -49.03 -18.32 23.80
C LYS A 146 -48.76 -18.30 22.30
N GLU A 147 -49.72 -18.85 21.56
CA GLU A 147 -49.81 -18.77 20.11
C GLU A 147 -51.01 -17.87 19.77
N ASN A 148 -50.94 -16.56 20.09
CA ASN A 148 -51.77 -15.50 19.47
C ASN A 148 -51.49 -14.08 20.03
N VAL A 149 -50.23 -13.69 20.17
CA VAL A 149 -49.85 -12.25 20.15
C VAL A 149 -49.19 -11.91 18.80
N LEU A 150 -49.72 -12.53 17.74
CA LEU A 150 -49.35 -12.29 16.36
C LEU A 150 -50.34 -11.37 15.63
N ASN A 151 -51.37 -10.84 16.31
CA ASN A 151 -52.56 -10.29 15.62
C ASN A 151 -53.03 -8.91 16.05
N GLN A 152 -52.19 -8.08 16.70
CA GLN A 152 -52.62 -6.73 17.11
C GLN A 152 -51.56 -5.64 16.89
N GLN A 153 -50.86 -5.68 15.75
CA GLN A 153 -50.18 -4.52 15.17
C GLN A 153 -50.46 -4.41 13.66
N GLY A 154 -51.68 -4.80 13.25
CA GLY A 154 -52.10 -4.85 11.85
C GLY A 154 -53.03 -3.73 11.38
N PHE A 155 -53.35 -2.69 12.17
CA PHE A 155 -54.48 -1.83 11.78
C PHE A 155 -54.38 -0.31 11.97
N LEU A 156 -53.25 0.30 12.32
CA LEU A 156 -53.19 1.76 12.31
C LEU A 156 -51.87 2.26 11.72
N LEU A 157 -52.02 3.06 10.64
CA LEU A 157 -51.01 3.82 9.87
C LEU A 157 -50.70 3.29 8.47
N LYS A 158 -51.76 3.16 7.65
CA LYS A 158 -51.66 3.42 6.22
C LYS A 158 -51.57 4.93 6.01
N SER A 159 -50.38 5.46 5.68
CA SER A 159 -50.18 6.47 4.63
C SER A 159 -48.73 7.00 4.60
N GLY A 160 -48.05 6.88 3.46
CA GLY A 160 -47.13 7.93 3.01
C GLY A 160 -45.60 7.75 3.11
N LYS A 161 -45.03 6.58 3.41
CA LYS A 161 -43.54 6.47 3.56
C LYS A 161 -42.82 5.35 2.80
N SER A 162 -43.50 4.56 1.98
CA SER A 162 -42.91 3.37 1.33
C SER A 162 -41.90 3.66 0.21
N ARG A 163 -42.01 4.81 -0.49
CA ARG A 163 -41.09 5.12 -1.60
C ARG A 163 -39.75 5.68 -1.15
N PHE A 164 -39.70 6.42 -0.04
CA PHE A 164 -38.50 7.14 0.40
C PHE A 164 -37.45 6.21 1.04
N GLU A 165 -37.87 5.16 1.76
CA GLU A 165 -36.92 4.17 2.32
C GLU A 165 -36.30 3.24 1.26
N SER A 166 -37.08 2.85 0.25
CA SER A 166 -36.56 2.11 -0.91
C SER A 166 -35.62 2.97 -1.76
N CYS A 167 -35.91 4.27 -1.88
CA CYS A 167 -35.02 5.24 -2.52
C CYS A 167 -33.70 5.37 -1.74
N TRP A 168 -33.73 5.41 -0.41
CA TRP A 168 -32.52 5.53 0.42
C TRP A 168 -31.64 4.27 0.41
N ARG A 169 -32.25 3.07 0.37
CA ARG A 169 -31.52 1.80 0.17
C ARG A 169 -30.93 1.70 -1.24
N THR A 170 -31.64 2.17 -2.26
CA THR A 170 -31.17 2.21 -3.65
C THR A 170 -30.04 3.22 -3.82
N GLU A 171 -30.14 4.40 -3.19
CA GLU A 171 -29.08 5.41 -3.17
C GLU A 171 -27.80 4.88 -2.52
N LYS A 172 -27.93 4.19 -1.38
CA LYS A 172 -26.78 3.53 -0.74
C LYS A 172 -26.17 2.48 -1.66
N ARG A 173 -26.98 1.60 -2.27
CA ARG A 173 -26.51 0.60 -3.23
C ARG A 173 -25.81 1.23 -4.44
N PHE A 174 -26.30 2.35 -4.95
CA PHE A 174 -25.67 3.11 -6.03
C PHE A 174 -24.30 3.66 -5.61
N ARG A 175 -24.19 4.28 -4.42
CA ARG A 175 -22.90 4.76 -3.90
C ARG A 175 -21.88 3.64 -3.73
N TYR A 176 -22.29 2.46 -3.26
CA TYR A 176 -21.39 1.29 -3.19
C TYR A 176 -21.04 0.74 -4.57
N ALA A 177 -21.99 0.71 -5.51
CA ALA A 177 -21.74 0.28 -6.89
C ALA A 177 -20.74 1.19 -7.60
N VAL A 178 -20.88 2.53 -7.49
CA VAL A 178 -19.93 3.50 -8.03
C VAL A 178 -18.53 3.31 -7.43
N ARG A 179 -18.42 3.10 -6.11
CA ARG A 179 -17.12 2.80 -5.47
C ARG A 179 -16.51 1.49 -5.96
N ARG A 180 -17.33 0.48 -6.27
CA ARG A 180 -16.87 -0.80 -6.82
C ARG A 180 -16.45 -0.67 -8.29
N LEU A 181 -17.19 0.11 -9.08
CA LEU A 181 -16.86 0.42 -10.47
C LEU A 181 -15.56 1.24 -10.56
N ALA A 182 -15.38 2.25 -9.71
CA ALA A 182 -14.14 3.04 -9.66
C ALA A 182 -12.91 2.21 -9.27
N LYS A 183 -13.10 1.13 -8.49
CA LYS A 183 -12.03 0.17 -8.15
C LYS A 183 -11.91 -0.99 -9.14
N SER A 184 -12.72 -1.00 -10.20
CA SER A 184 -12.68 -2.06 -11.20
C SER A 184 -11.52 -1.84 -12.17
N GLN A 185 -10.95 -2.94 -12.66
CA GLN A 185 -9.90 -2.90 -13.67
C GLN A 185 -10.38 -2.21 -14.97
N LEU A 186 -11.68 -2.32 -15.30
CA LEU A 186 -12.27 -1.66 -16.47
C LEU A 186 -12.27 -0.14 -16.35
N ALA A 187 -12.54 0.42 -15.17
CA ALA A 187 -12.45 1.86 -14.95
C ALA A 187 -11.01 2.35 -15.15
N TYR A 188 -10.02 1.62 -14.64
CA TYR A 188 -8.60 1.91 -14.87
C TYR A 188 -8.26 1.96 -16.38
N TRP A 189 -8.64 0.93 -17.15
CA TRP A 189 -8.42 0.91 -18.60
C TRP A 189 -9.18 2.02 -19.32
N SER A 190 -10.41 2.33 -18.92
CA SER A 190 -11.20 3.42 -19.53
C SER A 190 -10.55 4.79 -19.33
N VAL A 191 -9.98 5.05 -18.15
CA VAL A 191 -9.28 6.30 -17.86
C VAL A 191 -8.01 6.40 -18.69
N ILE A 192 -7.24 5.32 -18.82
CA ILE A 192 -6.04 5.29 -19.66
C ILE A 192 -6.39 5.57 -21.12
N VAL A 193 -7.43 4.91 -21.66
CA VAL A 193 -7.89 5.15 -23.04
C VAL A 193 -8.33 6.59 -23.23
N LEU A 194 -9.04 7.18 -22.25
CA LEU A 194 -9.49 8.57 -22.34
C LEU A 194 -8.31 9.55 -22.32
N VAL A 195 -7.34 9.36 -21.43
CA VAL A 195 -6.12 10.18 -21.39
C VAL A 195 -5.33 10.01 -22.69
N PHE A 196 -5.20 8.79 -23.20
CA PHE A 196 -4.51 8.51 -24.46
C PHE A 196 -5.19 9.20 -25.65
N LEU A 197 -6.52 9.13 -25.75
CA LEU A 197 -7.29 9.82 -26.79
C LEU A 197 -7.15 11.35 -26.67
N ASN A 198 -7.14 11.90 -25.46
CA ASN A 198 -6.89 13.32 -25.24
C ASN A 198 -5.50 13.74 -25.72
N THR A 199 -4.46 12.96 -25.41
CA THR A 199 -3.11 13.19 -25.94
C THR A 199 -3.09 13.12 -27.47
N ILE A 200 -3.77 12.13 -28.07
CA ILE A 200 -3.88 12.02 -29.53
C ILE A 200 -4.53 13.28 -30.13
N CYS A 201 -5.66 13.74 -29.57
CA CYS A 201 -6.32 14.96 -30.03
C CYS A 201 -5.32 16.12 -30.06
N VAL A 202 -4.63 16.40 -28.96
CA VAL A 202 -3.64 17.48 -28.89
C VAL A 202 -2.51 17.31 -29.92
N THR A 203 -2.04 16.09 -30.16
CA THR A 203 -0.95 15.84 -31.14
C THR A 203 -1.39 15.95 -32.60
N ILE A 204 -2.68 15.83 -32.91
CA ILE A 204 -3.21 15.93 -34.27
C ILE A 204 -3.29 17.39 -34.74
N GLU A 205 -3.29 18.35 -33.81
CA GLU A 205 -3.31 19.78 -34.14
C GLU A 205 -2.06 20.17 -34.95
N HIS A 206 -2.27 20.70 -36.16
CA HIS A 206 -1.19 21.13 -37.05
C HIS A 206 -1.50 22.45 -37.76
N TYR A 207 -0.45 23.15 -38.23
CA TYR A 207 -0.61 24.38 -38.99
C TYR A 207 -1.33 24.12 -40.33
N GLY A 208 -2.29 24.98 -40.69
CA GLY A 208 -3.08 24.85 -41.92
C GLY A 208 -4.13 23.73 -41.89
N GLN A 209 -4.60 23.32 -40.69
CA GLN A 209 -5.60 22.26 -40.58
C GLN A 209 -6.98 22.63 -41.17
N PRO A 210 -7.70 21.64 -41.74
CA PRO A 210 -9.05 21.86 -42.25
C PRO A 210 -10.02 22.22 -41.12
N VAL A 211 -10.98 23.11 -41.41
CA VAL A 211 -11.93 23.68 -40.42
C VAL A 211 -12.71 22.62 -39.63
N TRP A 212 -12.98 21.46 -40.24
CA TRP A 212 -13.66 20.34 -39.57
C TRP A 212 -12.86 19.78 -38.38
N LEU A 213 -11.53 19.83 -38.44
CA LEU A 213 -10.62 19.26 -37.44
C LEU A 213 -10.57 20.20 -36.24
N THR A 214 -10.50 21.50 -36.51
CA THR A 214 -10.65 22.56 -35.49
C THR A 214 -12.02 22.56 -34.82
N THR A 215 -13.08 22.10 -35.50
CA THR A 215 -14.42 21.99 -34.90
C THR A 215 -14.59 20.70 -34.08
N PHE A 216 -13.82 19.65 -34.40
CA PHE A 216 -13.86 18.36 -33.73
C PHE A 216 -13.01 18.32 -32.44
N LEU A 217 -11.89 19.05 -32.43
CA LEU A 217 -10.99 19.26 -31.30
C LEU A 217 -11.55 20.22 -30.27
#